data_AF-A0A928Q8X8-F1
#
_entry.id   AF-A0A928Q8X8-F1
#
_cell.length_a   1.000
_cell.length_b   1.000
_cell.length_c   1.000
_cell.angle_alpha   90.00
_cell.angle_beta   90.00
_cell.angle_gamma   90.00
#
_symmetry.space_group_name_H-M   'P 1'
#
loop_
_entity.id
_entity.type
_entity.pdbx_description
1 polymer ?
#
loop_
_entity_poly.entity_id
_entity_poly.type
_entity_poly.pdbx_seq_one_letter_code
_entity_poly.pdbx_strand_id
1 'polypeptide(L)' 'MKKLFGIIGLIALVSGVLSLLLSLFYRWGYYHLMDGSAHQYTMLRERMLLFLIIGIVLGVAGLICMVIGSKC' A
#
# COMPACT_ATOMS: atom_id res chain seq x y z
N MET A 1 -15.16 20.62 9.93
CA MET A 1 -15.08 19.15 9.73
C MET A 1 -14.55 18.75 8.35
N LYS A 2 -14.92 19.41 7.25
CA LYS A 2 -14.44 19.08 5.87
C LYS A 2 -12.91 19.00 5.70
N LYS A 3 -12.16 19.92 6.32
CA LYS A 3 -10.68 19.93 6.29
C LYS A 3 -10.07 18.67 6.93
N LEU A 4 -10.71 18.11 7.95
CA LEU A 4 -10.23 16.93 8.66
C LEU A 4 -10.34 15.67 7.77
N PHE A 5 -11.46 15.52 7.06
CA PHE A 5 -11.66 14.42 6.11
C PHE A 5 -10.69 14.48 4.91
N GLY A 6 -10.37 15.68 4.42
CA GLY A 6 -9.36 15.86 3.38
C GLY A 6 -7.96 15.43 3.84
N ILE A 7 -7.56 15.80 5.06
CA ILE A 7 -6.26 15.40 5.64
C ILE A 7 -6.19 13.89 5.85
N ILE A 8 -7.24 13.28 6.42
CA ILE A 8 -7.29 11.82 6.64
C ILE A 8 -7.25 11.06 5.31
N GLY A 9 -8.00 11.51 4.30
CA GLY A 9 -7.99 10.93 2.96
C GLY A 9 -6.61 11.03 2.30
N LEU A 10 -5.91 12.16 2.45
CA LEU A 10 -4.56 12.36 1.95
C LEU A 10 -3.55 11.42 2.63
N ILE A 11 -3.60 11.28 3.96
CA ILE A 11 -2.71 10.39 4.72
C ILE A 11 -2.94 8.92 4.32
N ALA A 12 -4.20 8.50 4.16
CA ALA A 12 -4.55 7.17 3.68
C ALA A 12 -4.03 6.91 2.25
N LEU A 13 -4.13 7.91 1.36
CA LEU A 13 -3.57 7.82 0.01
C LEU A 13 -2.03 7.69 0.02
N VAL A 14 -1.34 8.53 0.78
CA VAL A 14 0.13 8.52 0.87
C VAL A 14 0.64 7.20 1.45
N SER A 15 0.00 6.70 2.52
CA SER A 15 0.32 5.40 3.12
C SER A 15 0.02 4.23 2.18
N GLY A 16 -1.05 4.32 1.38
CA GLY A 16 -1.37 3.36 0.33
C GLY A 16 -0.29 3.30 -0.76
N VAL A 17 0.16 4.47 -1.25
CA VAL A 17 1.24 4.59 -2.24
C VAL A 17 2.56 4.04 -1.69
N LEU A 18 2.91 4.36 -0.44
CA LEU A 18 4.10 3.82 0.24
C LEU A 18 4.05 2.28 0.33
N SER A 19 2.89 1.72 0.65
CA SER A 19 2.71 0.26 0.74
C SER A 19 2.88 -0.41 -0.64
N LEU A 20 2.37 0.21 -1.71
CA LEU A 20 2.57 -0.28 -3.08
C LEU A 20 4.04 -0.19 -3.53
N LEU A 21 4.74 0.91 -3.19
CA LEU A 21 6.17 1.06 -3.42
C LEU A 21 6.98 -0.02 -2.69
N LEU A 22 6.64 -0.33 -1.44
CA LEU A 22 7.25 -1.42 -0.69
C LEU A 22 7.03 -2.78 -1.39
N SER A 23 5.81 -3.04 -1.86
CA SER A 23 5.50 -4.25 -2.63
C SER A 23 6.35 -4.34 -3.91
N LEU A 24 6.55 -3.24 -4.63
CA LEU A 24 7.43 -3.19 -5.81
C LEU A 24 8.90 -3.42 -5.43
N PHE A 25 9.34 -2.87 -4.31
CA PHE A 25 10.70 -3.09 -3.79
C PHE A 25 10.95 -4.55 -3.42
N TYR A 26 10.00 -5.21 -2.75
CA TYR A 26 10.08 -6.66 -2.49
C TYR A 26 10.11 -7.48 -3.77
N ARG A 27 9.32 -7.10 -4.79
CA ARG A 27 9.37 -7.74 -6.10
C ARG A 27 10.73 -7.55 -6.78
N TRP A 28 11.32 -6.37 -6.70
CA TRP A 28 12.65 -6.13 -7.26
C TRP A 28 13.72 -6.94 -6.52
N GLY A 29 13.68 -6.98 -5.19
CA GLY A 29 14.54 -7.84 -4.38
C GLY A 29 14.39 -9.34 -4.70
N TYR A 30 13.17 -9.78 -4.99
CA TYR A 30 12.89 -11.15 -5.46
C TYR A 30 13.63 -11.48 -6.77
N TYR A 31 13.67 -10.55 -7.73
CA TYR A 31 14.26 -10.80 -9.06
C TYR A 31 15.77 -10.54 -9.15
N HIS A 32 16.36 -9.75 -8.25
CA HIS A 32 17.77 -9.32 -8.38
C HIS A 32 18.68 -9.65 -7.20
N LEU A 33 18.15 -9.99 -6.02
CA LEU A 33 18.97 -10.12 -4.79
C LEU A 33 18.87 -11.48 -4.09
N MET A 34 17.96 -12.36 -4.50
CA MET A 34 17.73 -13.63 -3.80
C MET A 34 18.31 -14.82 -4.57
N ASP A 35 19.34 -15.45 -3.99
CA ASP A 35 20.10 -16.60 -4.51
C ASP A 35 19.33 -17.94 -4.48
N GLY A 36 18.05 -17.97 -4.87
CA GLY A 36 17.35 -19.23 -5.12
C GLY A 36 16.79 -19.96 -3.89
N SER A 37 16.90 -19.43 -2.67
CA SER A 37 16.39 -20.14 -1.49
C SER A 37 14.84 -20.11 -1.40
N ALA A 38 14.23 -21.29 -1.57
CA ALA A 38 12.77 -21.50 -1.56
C ALA A 38 12.07 -20.85 -0.35
N HIS A 39 12.73 -20.86 0.81
CA HIS A 39 12.14 -20.37 2.06
C HIS A 39 12.08 -18.84 2.13
N GLN A 40 13.11 -18.14 1.64
CA GLN A 40 13.09 -16.68 1.57
C GLN A 40 12.07 -16.20 0.53
N TYR A 41 11.87 -16.94 -0.56
CA TYR A 41 10.84 -16.61 -1.55
C TYR A 41 9.42 -16.64 -0.97
N THR A 42 9.08 -17.63 -0.15
CA THR A 42 7.76 -17.70 0.50
C THR A 42 7.52 -16.51 1.44
N MET A 43 8.50 -16.18 2.29
CA MET A 43 8.36 -15.03 3.21
C MET A 43 8.29 -13.69 2.48
N LEU A 44 9.08 -13.51 1.41
CA LEU A 44 9.06 -12.26 0.63
C LEU A 44 7.73 -12.11 -0.13
N ARG A 45 7.20 -13.21 -0.69
CA ARG A 45 5.92 -13.23 -1.40
C ARG A 45 4.75 -12.92 -0.46
N GLU A 46 4.74 -13.47 0.75
CA GLU A 46 3.72 -13.16 1.75
C GLU A 46 3.75 -11.68 2.15
N ARG A 47 4.95 -11.12 2.40
CA ARG A 47 5.10 -9.69 2.71
C ARG A 47 4.65 -8.82 1.55
N MET A 48 5.02 -9.15 0.32
CA MET A 48 4.59 -8.43 -0.88
C MET A 48 3.06 -8.41 -0.99
N LEU A 49 2.40 -9.56 -0.82
CA LEU A 49 0.94 -9.65 -0.87
C LEU A 49 0.26 -8.85 0.24
N LEU A 50 0.78 -8.92 1.46
CA LEU A 50 0.26 -8.13 2.58
C LEU A 50 0.32 -6.63 2.30
N PHE A 51 1.47 -6.12 1.87
CA PHE A 51 1.62 -4.70 1.54
C PHE A 51 0.78 -4.28 0.33
N LEU A 52 0.57 -5.17 -0.64
CA LEU A 52 -0.30 -4.91 -1.78
C LEU A 52 -1.77 -4.81 -1.35
N ILE A 53 -2.26 -5.74 -0.53
CA ILE A 53 -3.64 -5.72 -0.01
C ILE A 53 -3.85 -4.48 0.87
N ILE A 54 -2.94 -4.20 1.80
CA ILE A 54 -3.01 -3.02 2.68
C ILE A 54 -3.00 -1.73 1.84
N GLY A 55 -2.13 -1.66 0.82
CA GLY A 55 -2.05 -0.53 -0.09
C GLY A 55 -3.36 -0.26 -0.85
N ILE A 56 -4.00 -1.33 -1.37
CA ILE A 56 -5.29 -1.23 -2.05
C ILE A 56 -6.39 -0.78 -1.08
N VAL A 57 -6.46 -1.38 0.11
CA VAL A 57 -7.48 -1.04 1.12
C VAL A 57 -7.35 0.42 1.56
N LEU A 58 -6.13 0.87 1.87
CA LEU A 58 -5.85 2.26 2.24
C LEU A 58 -6.14 3.23 1.08
N GLY A 59 -5.79 2.86 -0.15
CA GLY A 59 -6.09 3.66 -1.34
C GLY A 59 -7.59 3.84 -1.56
N VAL A 60 -8.37 2.77 -1.47
CA VAL A 60 -9.83 2.80 -1.61
C VAL A 60 -10.47 3.60 -0.46
N ALA A 61 -10.04 3.37 0.79
CA ALA A 61 -10.53 4.10 1.94
C ALA A 61 -10.22 5.61 1.86
N GLY A 62 -9.01 5.97 1.43
CA GLY A 62 -8.60 7.36 1.23
C GLY A 62 -9.43 8.06 0.14
N LEU A 63 -9.68 7.35 -0.96
CA LEU A 63 -10.49 7.85 -2.08
C LEU A 63 -11.96 8.06 -1.65
N ILE A 64 -12.53 7.12 -0.89
CA ILE A 64 -13.88 7.26 -0.31
C ILE A 64 -13.94 8.46 0.64
N CYS A 65 -12.96 8.62 1.55
CA CYS A 65 -12.89 9.76 2.45
C CYS A 65 -12.82 11.11 1.71
N MET A 66 -12.08 11.18 0.60
CA MET A 66 -12.02 12.40 -0.23
C MET A 66 -13.35 12.67 -0.97
N VAL A 67 -14.02 11.63 -1.49
CA VAL A 67 -15.31 11.78 -2.18
C VAL A 67 -16.42 12.19 -1.22
N ILE A 68 -16.47 11.62 -0.01
CA ILE A 68 -17.44 12.01 1.01
C ILE A 68 -17.12 13.42 1.53
N GLY A 69 -15.85 13.71 1.79
CA GLY A 69 -15.40 15.02 2.26
C GLY A 69 -15.62 16.16 1.26
N SER A 70 -15.75 15.86 -0.03
CA SER A 70 -16.05 16.84 -1.10
C SER A 70 -17.55 17.04 -1.37
N LYS A 71 -18.41 16.08 -0.98
CA LYS A 71 -19.87 16.15 -1.17
C LYS A 71 -20.64 16.78 0.00
N CYS A 72 -20.05 16.87 1.20
CA CYS A 72 -20.60 17.64 2.32
C CYS A 72 -20.19 19.10 2.25
#